data_AF-A0A662C5J8-F1
#
_entry.id   AF-A0A662C5J8-F1
#
_cell.length_a   1.000
_cell.length_b   1.000
_cell.length_c   1.000
_cell.angle_alpha   90.00
_cell.angle_beta   90.00
_cell.angle_gamma   90.00
#
_symmetry.space_group_name_H-M   'P 1'
#
loop_
_entity.id
_entity.type
_entity.pdbx_description
1 polymer ?
#
loop_
_entity_poly.entity_id
_entity_poly.type
_entity_poly.pdbx_seq_one_letter_code
_entity_poly.pdbx_strand_id
1 'polypeptide(L)'
;MRLKASVFVVLLSLFFATSCKVEPKEINYGQDHCLLCDMTVVDKSHSAQYVTKKGRAYMFDAVECMVMKVNKDKNEDLMEFLLVADYANPGNLVDAKTATYLISEKIKSPMGANLSAFSSNETAKKFLNKNGGKLFNWDQLKIELSK
;
A
#
# COMPACT_ATOMS: atom_id res chain seq x y z
N MET A 1 -40.98 -24.00 42.69
CA MET A 1 -41.03 -22.85 41.76
C MET A 1 -39.60 -22.38 41.49
N ARG A 2 -39.17 -22.38 40.22
CA ARG A 2 -38.21 -21.44 39.60
C ARG A 2 -36.82 -21.28 40.25
N LEU A 3 -35.92 -22.23 40.05
CA LEU A 3 -34.48 -21.96 40.25
C LEU A 3 -33.58 -22.81 39.34
N LYS A 4 -33.92 -22.94 38.06
CA LYS A 4 -33.06 -23.63 37.06
C LYS A 4 -32.94 -22.91 35.71
N ALA A 5 -33.69 -21.83 35.49
CA ALA A 5 -33.72 -21.13 34.20
C ALA A 5 -32.77 -19.91 34.13
N SER A 6 -32.31 -19.36 35.26
CA SER A 6 -31.48 -18.14 35.25
C SER A 6 -29.99 -18.38 34.94
N VAL A 7 -29.47 -19.59 35.16
CA VAL A 7 -28.04 -19.87 34.91
C VAL A 7 -27.75 -20.09 33.42
N PHE A 8 -28.75 -20.52 32.63
CA PHE A 8 -28.56 -20.78 31.21
C PHE A 8 -28.58 -19.50 30.34
N VAL A 9 -29.17 -18.41 30.83
CA VAL A 9 -29.30 -17.14 30.08
C VAL A 9 -28.03 -16.27 30.18
N VAL A 10 -27.21 -16.45 31.22
CA VAL A 10 -25.96 -15.70 31.39
C VAL A 10 -24.81 -16.29 30.56
N LEU A 11 -24.93 -17.54 30.09
CA LEU A 11 -23.87 -18.20 29.31
C LEU A 11 -23.93 -17.87 27.80
N LEU A 12 -25.03 -17.28 27.31
CA LEU A 12 -25.22 -16.98 25.88
C LEU A 12 -24.83 -15.54 25.50
N SER A 13 -24.54 -14.68 26.48
CA SER A 13 -24.15 -13.27 26.27
C SER A 13 -22.64 -13.07 26.08
N LEU A 14 -21.84 -14.14 26.14
CA LEU A 14 -20.44 -14.12 25.72
C LEU A 14 -20.31 -14.40 24.20
N PHE A 15 -21.11 -13.71 23.40
CA PHE A 15 -20.87 -13.64 21.96
C PHE A 15 -19.64 -12.74 21.77
N PHE A 16 -18.49 -13.38 21.66
CA PHE A 16 -17.20 -12.78 21.38
C PHE A 16 -17.33 -11.76 20.24
N ALA A 17 -17.28 -10.47 20.57
CA ALA A 17 -16.99 -9.43 19.59
C ALA A 17 -15.50 -9.51 19.25
N THR A 18 -15.12 -10.48 18.40
CA THR A 18 -13.81 -10.46 17.76
C THR A 18 -13.79 -9.25 16.84
N SER A 19 -13.24 -8.14 17.34
CA SER A 19 -12.98 -6.95 16.53
C SER A 19 -12.01 -7.37 15.41
N CYS A 20 -12.49 -7.42 14.17
CA CYS A 20 -11.59 -7.56 13.02
C CYS A 20 -10.64 -6.36 13.01
N LYS A 21 -9.36 -6.61 13.31
CA LYS A 21 -8.33 -5.60 13.22
C LYS A 21 -8.10 -5.28 11.75
N VAL A 22 -8.11 -3.99 11.41
CA VAL A 22 -7.68 -3.53 10.08
C VAL A 22 -6.17 -3.55 10.05
N GLU A 23 -5.59 -4.28 9.11
CA GLU A 23 -4.15 -4.43 8.96
C GLU A 23 -3.75 -4.65 7.50
N PRO A 24 -2.50 -4.31 7.12
CA PRO A 24 -1.92 -4.68 5.83
C PRO A 24 -1.99 -6.19 5.58
N LYS A 25 -2.14 -6.58 4.31
CA LYS A 25 -2.08 -7.98 3.92
C LYS A 25 -0.76 -8.29 3.23
N GLU A 26 -0.27 -9.51 3.39
CA GLU A 26 0.87 -9.98 2.60
C GLU A 26 0.52 -9.96 1.11
N ILE A 27 1.47 -9.52 0.27
CA ILE A 27 1.34 -9.58 -1.19
C ILE A 27 1.82 -10.97 -1.63
N ASN A 28 0.92 -11.77 -2.19
CA ASN A 28 1.23 -13.07 -2.76
C ASN A 28 1.80 -12.90 -4.16
N TYR A 29 3.11 -12.65 -4.24
CA TYR A 29 3.79 -12.45 -5.52
C TYR A 29 3.61 -13.65 -6.46
N GLY A 30 3.26 -13.38 -7.71
CA GLY A 30 2.91 -14.40 -8.71
C GLY A 30 1.48 -14.90 -8.64
N GLN A 31 0.65 -14.39 -7.72
CA GLN A 31 -0.75 -14.79 -7.55
C GLN A 31 -1.71 -13.60 -7.44
N ASP A 32 -1.36 -12.58 -6.65
CA ASP A 32 -2.20 -11.39 -6.51
C ASP A 32 -2.18 -10.56 -7.81
N HIS A 33 -3.30 -9.88 -8.08
CA HIS A 33 -3.46 -9.05 -9.28
C HIS A 33 -3.51 -7.56 -8.92
N CYS A 34 -2.87 -6.74 -9.75
CA CYS A 34 -2.91 -5.29 -9.66
C CYS A 34 -4.33 -4.79 -9.93
N LEU A 35 -4.91 -4.02 -8.99
CA LEU A 35 -6.27 -3.48 -9.15
C LEU A 35 -6.42 -2.57 -10.38
N LEU A 36 -5.35 -1.88 -10.81
CA LEU A 36 -5.43 -0.92 -11.90
C LEU A 36 -5.23 -1.55 -13.28
N CYS A 37 -4.20 -2.39 -13.46
CA CYS A 37 -3.82 -2.93 -14.77
C CYS A 37 -4.14 -4.42 -14.94
N ASP A 38 -4.67 -5.09 -13.91
CA ASP A 38 -5.03 -6.51 -13.89
C ASP A 38 -3.87 -7.51 -14.09
N MET A 39 -2.64 -7.01 -14.24
CA MET A 39 -1.43 -7.82 -14.30
C MET A 39 -1.13 -8.45 -12.94
N THR A 40 -0.56 -9.66 -12.97
CA THR A 40 -0.07 -10.34 -11.77
C THR A 40 1.06 -9.54 -11.13
N VAL A 41 0.97 -9.33 -9.82
CA VAL A 41 2.00 -8.66 -9.03
C VAL A 41 3.20 -9.57 -8.88
N VAL A 42 4.33 -9.21 -9.49
CA VAL A 42 5.57 -10.02 -9.45
C VAL A 42 6.79 -9.25 -8.95
N ASP A 43 6.76 -7.91 -9.01
CA ASP A 43 7.90 -7.09 -8.62
C ASP A 43 7.85 -6.64 -7.16
N LYS A 44 8.76 -7.19 -6.35
CA LYS A 44 8.92 -6.82 -4.94
C LYS A 44 9.45 -5.40 -4.71
N SER A 45 10.08 -4.79 -5.71
CA SER A 45 10.79 -3.51 -5.59
C SER A 45 9.88 -2.31 -5.88
N HIS A 46 8.77 -2.54 -6.57
CA HIS A 46 7.83 -1.49 -7.00
C HIS A 46 6.38 -1.75 -6.57
N SER A 47 6.07 -2.94 -6.05
CA SER A 47 4.71 -3.25 -5.59
C SER A 47 4.19 -2.25 -4.54
N ALA A 48 2.88 -2.15 -4.46
CA ALA A 48 2.21 -1.30 -3.48
C ALA A 48 0.90 -1.95 -3.03
N GLN A 49 0.36 -1.48 -1.92
CA GLN A 49 -1.00 -1.82 -1.49
C GLN A 49 -1.66 -0.63 -0.80
N TYR A 50 -2.99 -0.59 -0.85
CA TYR A 50 -3.75 0.15 0.14
C TYR A 50 -4.77 -0.75 0.82
N VAL A 51 -5.08 -0.45 2.08
CA VAL A 51 -6.13 -1.10 2.85
C VAL A 51 -7.15 -0.06 3.27
N THR A 52 -8.42 -0.32 2.97
CA THR A 52 -9.52 0.56 3.37
C THR A 52 -9.77 0.51 4.87
N LYS A 53 -10.42 1.54 5.43
CA LYS A 53 -10.95 1.55 6.80
C LYS A 53 -11.89 0.38 7.13
N LYS A 54 -12.39 -0.33 6.11
CA LYS A 54 -13.20 -1.54 6.23
C LYS A 54 -12.38 -2.85 6.19
N GLY A 55 -11.06 -2.78 6.13
CA GLY A 55 -10.17 -3.96 6.13
C GLY A 55 -9.97 -4.63 4.77
N ARG A 56 -10.52 -4.09 3.68
CA ARG A 56 -10.25 -4.61 2.34
C ARG A 56 -8.91 -4.08 1.81
N ALA A 57 -8.00 -5.00 1.48
CA ALA A 57 -6.72 -4.71 0.87
C ALA A 57 -6.79 -4.82 -0.66
N TYR A 58 -6.01 -3.98 -1.33
CA TYR A 58 -5.88 -3.94 -2.78
C TYR A 58 -4.41 -3.85 -3.15
N MET A 59 -3.97 -4.70 -4.06
CA MET A 59 -2.57 -4.83 -4.47
C MET A 59 -2.31 -4.10 -5.78
N PHE A 60 -1.06 -3.70 -5.98
CA PHE A 60 -0.60 -3.01 -7.16
C PHE A 60 0.79 -3.53 -7.55
N ASP A 61 0.99 -3.78 -8.83
CA ASP A 61 2.28 -4.25 -9.36
C ASP A 61 3.34 -3.12 -9.37
N ALA A 62 2.89 -1.86 -9.39
CA ALA A 62 3.76 -0.70 -9.35
C ALA A 62 3.17 0.44 -8.50
N VAL A 63 4.03 1.25 -7.90
CA VAL A 63 3.67 2.43 -7.09
C VAL A 63 2.80 3.39 -7.92
N GLU A 64 3.14 3.63 -9.18
CA GLU A 64 2.39 4.51 -10.07
C GLU A 64 0.95 4.02 -10.30
N CYS A 65 0.71 2.71 -10.30
CA CYS A 65 -0.66 2.18 -10.38
C CYS A 65 -1.49 2.58 -9.16
N MET A 66 -0.90 2.46 -7.96
CA MET A 66 -1.59 2.87 -6.74
C MET A 66 -1.86 4.38 -6.75
N VAL A 67 -0.88 5.20 -7.12
CA VAL A 67 -1.04 6.67 -7.17
C VAL A 67 -2.11 7.08 -8.19
N MET A 68 -2.07 6.52 -9.40
CA MET A 68 -3.10 6.78 -10.42
C MET A 68 -4.50 6.39 -9.93
N LYS A 69 -4.62 5.26 -9.21
CA LYS A 69 -5.88 4.82 -8.62
C LYS A 69 -6.38 5.78 -7.53
N VAL A 70 -5.50 6.21 -6.63
CA VAL A 70 -5.79 7.20 -5.59
C VAL A 70 -6.26 8.53 -6.19
N ASN A 71 -5.54 9.03 -7.20
CA ASN A 71 -5.89 10.28 -7.89
C ASN A 71 -7.25 10.20 -8.59
N LYS A 72 -7.55 9.06 -9.24
CA LYS A 72 -8.83 8.84 -9.94
C LYS A 72 -10.00 8.80 -8.97
N ASP A 73 -9.87 8.07 -7.87
CA ASP A 73 -10.99 7.84 -6.94
C ASP A 73 -11.19 9.00 -5.96
N LYS A 74 -10.17 9.84 -5.75
CA LYS A 74 -10.19 11.00 -4.82
C LYS A 74 -10.69 10.63 -3.42
N ASN A 75 -10.36 9.43 -2.95
CA ASN A 75 -10.88 8.83 -1.73
C ASN A 75 -9.77 8.35 -0.78
N GLU A 76 -8.63 9.03 -0.78
CA GLU A 76 -7.49 8.75 0.11
C GLU A 76 -7.93 8.66 1.59
N ASP A 77 -8.94 9.45 1.99
CA ASP A 77 -9.52 9.46 3.35
C ASP A 77 -10.25 8.17 3.75
N LEU A 78 -10.57 7.29 2.79
CA LEU A 78 -11.16 5.97 3.05
C LEU A 78 -10.12 4.88 3.26
N MET A 79 -8.83 5.21 3.11
CA MET A 79 -7.71 4.29 3.25
C MET A 79 -7.13 4.42 4.67
N GLU A 80 -7.03 3.28 5.35
CA GLU A 80 -6.35 3.16 6.64
C GLU A 80 -4.84 3.02 6.43
N PHE A 81 -4.44 2.24 5.42
CA PHE A 81 -3.04 2.04 5.06
C PHE A 81 -2.82 2.37 3.60
N LEU A 82 -1.72 3.06 3.32
CA LEU A 82 -1.17 3.34 2.00
C LEU A 82 0.30 2.95 2.04
N LEU A 83 0.66 1.91 1.32
CA LEU A 83 1.96 1.26 1.48
C LEU A 83 2.63 1.04 0.13
N VAL A 84 3.91 1.33 0.07
CA VAL A 84 4.75 1.18 -1.12
C VAL A 84 5.99 0.37 -0.79
N ALA A 85 6.46 -0.45 -1.72
CA ALA A 85 7.72 -1.15 -1.56
C ALA A 85 8.88 -0.16 -1.44
N ASP A 86 9.73 -0.37 -0.43
CA ASP A 86 11.01 0.29 -0.35
C ASP A 86 11.95 -0.33 -1.40
N TYR A 87 12.27 0.44 -2.45
CA TYR A 87 13.12 -0.02 -3.53
C TYR A 87 14.51 -0.47 -3.05
N ALA A 88 15.01 0.14 -1.96
CA ALA A 88 16.28 -0.28 -1.37
C ALA A 88 16.19 -1.61 -0.60
N ASN A 89 14.98 -2.03 -0.22
CA ASN A 89 14.69 -3.24 0.53
C ASN A 89 13.46 -3.95 -0.05
N PRO A 90 13.56 -4.57 -1.25
CA PRO A 90 12.41 -5.13 -1.96
C PRO A 90 11.55 -6.07 -1.11
N GLY A 91 10.24 -5.87 -1.13
CA GLY A 91 9.25 -6.61 -0.35
C GLY A 91 8.97 -6.00 1.03
N ASN A 92 9.82 -5.10 1.53
CA ASN A 92 9.49 -4.30 2.71
C ASN A 92 8.58 -3.14 2.30
N LEU A 93 7.43 -3.00 2.96
CA LEU A 93 6.45 -1.97 2.66
C LEU A 93 6.54 -0.83 3.68
N VAL A 94 6.51 0.40 3.19
CA VAL A 94 6.57 1.62 4.01
C VAL A 94 5.41 2.55 3.70
N ASP A 95 5.08 3.44 4.65
CA ASP A 95 3.98 4.41 4.48
C ASP A 95 4.26 5.34 3.29
N ALA A 96 3.36 5.29 2.31
CA ALA A 96 3.44 6.07 1.09
C ALA A 96 3.48 7.59 1.34
N LYS A 97 2.84 8.07 2.42
CA LYS A 97 2.78 9.50 2.73
C LYS A 97 4.11 10.04 3.25
N THR A 98 4.93 9.19 3.86
CA THR A 98 6.23 9.57 4.44
C THR A 98 7.44 9.14 3.60
N ALA A 99 7.23 8.23 2.64
CA ALA A 99 8.24 7.81 1.69
C ALA A 99 8.75 8.98 0.82
N THR A 100 9.98 8.81 0.31
CA THR A 100 10.55 9.69 -0.72
C THR A 100 10.57 8.95 -2.04
N TYR A 101 10.19 9.62 -3.12
CA TYR A 101 10.06 9.03 -4.44
C TYR A 101 11.12 9.55 -5.39
N LEU A 102 11.62 8.70 -6.27
CA LEU A 102 12.54 9.06 -7.35
C LEU A 102 11.93 8.63 -8.68
N ILE A 103 11.80 9.57 -9.61
CA ILE A 103 11.58 9.25 -11.02
C ILE A 103 12.93 9.36 -11.73
N SER A 104 13.41 8.25 -12.30
CA SER A 104 14.71 8.18 -12.95
C SER A 104 14.71 7.18 -14.10
N GLU A 105 14.96 7.62 -15.33
CA GLU A 105 14.97 6.74 -16.51
C GLU A 105 15.91 5.54 -16.42
N LYS A 106 16.91 5.59 -15.52
CA LYS A 106 17.86 4.50 -15.26
C LYS A 106 17.32 3.43 -14.30
N ILE A 107 16.15 3.63 -13.70
CA ILE A 107 15.48 2.67 -12.81
C ILE A 107 14.10 2.39 -13.40
N LYS A 108 13.93 1.22 -14.03
CA LYS A 108 12.68 0.87 -14.70
C LYS A 108 11.67 0.32 -13.70
N SER A 109 10.47 0.89 -13.70
CA SER A 109 9.30 0.34 -13.00
C SER A 109 8.44 -0.48 -13.98
N PRO A 110 7.62 -1.43 -13.49
CA PRO A 110 6.81 -2.30 -14.35
C PRO A 110 5.88 -1.56 -15.33
N MET A 111 5.41 -0.36 -14.99
CA MET A 111 4.47 0.42 -15.80
C MET A 111 5.11 1.63 -16.48
N GLY A 112 6.44 1.70 -16.55
CA GLY A 112 7.16 2.66 -17.38
C GLY A 112 7.26 4.09 -16.82
N ALA A 113 6.70 4.36 -15.63
CA ALA A 113 6.88 5.66 -14.96
C ALA A 113 8.32 5.86 -14.46
N ASN A 114 9.12 4.79 -14.38
CA ASN A 114 10.46 4.78 -13.83
C ASN A 114 10.50 5.31 -12.37
N LEU A 115 9.45 4.98 -11.62
CA LEU A 115 9.17 5.48 -10.28
C LEU A 115 9.58 4.44 -9.24
N SER A 116 10.39 4.87 -8.28
CA SER A 116 10.79 4.05 -7.13
C SER A 116 10.54 4.80 -5.82
N ALA A 117 10.07 4.10 -4.80
CA ALA A 117 9.87 4.64 -3.46
C ALA A 117 11.00 4.23 -2.52
N PHE A 118 11.30 5.09 -1.54
CA PHE A 118 12.34 4.88 -0.56
C PHE A 118 11.83 5.24 0.83
N SER A 119 12.22 4.41 1.80
CA SER A 119 11.88 4.61 3.22
C SER A 119 12.46 5.89 3.83
N SER A 120 13.52 6.46 3.24
CA SER A 120 14.10 7.72 3.71
C SER A 120 14.63 8.61 2.58
N ASN A 121 14.63 9.91 2.85
CA ASN A 121 15.20 10.92 1.95
C ASN A 121 16.71 10.69 1.72
N GLU A 122 17.44 10.24 2.74
CA GLU A 122 18.88 9.98 2.65
C GLU A 122 19.17 8.84 1.68
N THR A 123 18.43 7.72 1.78
CA THR A 123 18.53 6.62 0.83
C THR A 123 18.17 7.08 -0.58
N ALA A 124 17.06 7.78 -0.76
CA ALA A 124 16.64 8.30 -2.06
C ALA A 124 17.71 9.20 -2.71
N LYS A 125 18.40 10.03 -1.94
CA LYS A 125 19.51 10.87 -2.42
C LYS A 125 20.72 10.06 -2.89
N LYS A 126 21.03 8.93 -2.26
CA LYS A 126 22.11 8.03 -2.72
C LYS A 126 21.80 7.48 -4.12
N PHE A 127 20.55 7.07 -4.35
CA PHE A 127 20.09 6.62 -5.67
C PHE A 127 20.00 7.77 -6.67
N LEU A 128 19.52 8.95 -6.27
CA LEU A 128 19.54 10.14 -7.12
C LEU A 128 20.95 10.46 -7.63
N ASN A 129 21.96 10.46 -6.75
CA ASN A 129 23.34 10.76 -7.14
C ASN A 129 23.92 9.74 -8.14
N LYS A 130 23.50 8.48 -8.04
CA LYS A 130 23.98 7.39 -8.91
C LYS A 130 23.20 7.32 -10.23
N ASN A 131 21.89 7.49 -10.17
CA ASN A 131 20.98 7.22 -11.27
C ASN A 131 20.47 8.50 -11.97
N GLY A 132 20.65 9.67 -11.36
CA GLY A 132 19.99 10.92 -11.77
C GLY A 132 18.48 10.84 -11.56
N GLY A 133 17.76 11.85 -12.07
CA GLY A 133 16.31 11.93 -11.98
C GLY A 133 15.83 13.07 -11.09
N LYS A 134 14.61 12.93 -10.57
CA LYS A 134 13.98 13.95 -9.72
C LYS A 134 13.29 13.31 -8.52
N LEU A 135 13.48 13.93 -7.35
CA LEU A 135 12.82 13.51 -6.13
C LEU A 135 11.47 14.18 -5.94
N PHE A 136 10.54 13.45 -5.34
CA PHE A 136 9.19 13.89 -5.00
C PHE A 136 8.81 13.41 -3.60
N ASN A 137 8.00 14.19 -2.90
CA ASN A 137 7.19 13.68 -1.80
C ASN A 137 5.83 13.18 -2.33
N TRP A 138 4.98 12.66 -1.43
CA TRP A 138 3.67 12.10 -1.80
C TRP A 138 2.77 13.08 -2.57
N ASP A 139 2.62 14.31 -2.09
CA ASP A 139 1.73 15.28 -2.74
C ASP A 139 2.27 15.76 -4.09
N GLN A 140 3.58 15.99 -4.18
CA GLN A 140 4.24 16.32 -5.43
C GLN A 140 4.11 15.19 -6.45
N LEU A 141 4.24 13.93 -6.00
CA LEU A 141 4.08 12.76 -6.87
C LEU A 141 2.66 12.65 -7.41
N LYS A 142 1.63 12.84 -6.57
CA LYS A 142 0.24 12.83 -7.00
C LYS A 142 -0.02 13.88 -8.08
N ILE A 143 0.55 15.07 -7.95
CA ILE A 143 0.46 16.13 -8.97
C ILE A 143 1.21 15.72 -10.25
N GLU A 144 2.42 15.16 -10.12
CA GLU A 144 3.22 14.74 -11.26
C GLU A 144 2.51 13.68 -12.11
N LEU A 145 1.86 12.70 -11.47
CA LEU A 145 1.12 11.61 -12.12
C LEU A 145 -0.35 11.94 -12.44
N SER A 146 -0.75 13.20 -12.34
CA SER A 146 -2.07 13.68 -12.77
C SER A 146 -2.05 14.47 -14.09
N LYS A 147 -0.86 14.64 -14.68
CA LYS A 147 -0.67 15.28 -15.99
C LYS A 147 -1.00 14.31 -17.12
#